data_AF-A0A1X7TD31-F1
#
_entry.id   AF-A0A1X7TD31-F1
#
_cell.length_a   1.000
_cell.length_b   1.000
_cell.length_c   1.000
_cell.angle_alpha   90.00
_cell.angle_beta   90.00
_cell.angle_gamma   90.00
#
_symmetry.space_group_name_H-M   'P 1'
#
loop_
_entity.id
_entity.type
_entity.pdbx_description
1 polymer ?
#
loop_
_entity_poly.entity_id
_entity_poly.type
_entity_poly.pdbx_seq_one_letter_code
_entity_poly.pdbx_strand_id
1 'polypeptide(L)'
;MSTMISCGKEATQPRGTTTFAYYDNVTVVRWPDSKDVYAISTADSEELTTVKCQVDSSKKDMSCPVVISNYNTSMGGVDMADQSTIEVQLRNLNLEFSFD
;
A
#
# COMPACT_ATOMS: atom_id res chain seq x y z
N MET A 1 -0.01 -19.42 -22.99
CA MET A 1 1.19 -19.85 -22.26
C MET A 1 0.96 -19.51 -20.80
N SER A 2 0.82 -20.51 -19.93
CA SER A 2 0.59 -20.31 -18.49
C SER A 2 1.94 -20.34 -17.80
N THR A 3 2.46 -19.18 -17.39
CA THR A 3 3.70 -19.15 -16.59
C THR A 3 3.32 -19.44 -15.13
N MET A 4 3.72 -20.63 -14.67
CA MET A 4 3.62 -21.05 -13.27
C MET A 4 4.42 -20.09 -12.39
N ILE A 5 3.80 -19.58 -11.32
CA ILE A 5 4.53 -18.92 -10.24
C ILE A 5 5.34 -20.02 -9.53
N SER A 6 6.62 -20.13 -9.87
CA SER A 6 7.55 -21.04 -9.21
C SER A 6 7.85 -20.49 -7.81
N CYS A 7 7.49 -21.25 -6.79
CA CYS A 7 7.86 -21.01 -5.39
C CYS A 7 9.36 -21.34 -5.19
N GLY A 8 10.23 -20.49 -5.73
CA GLY A 8 11.64 -20.45 -5.37
C GLY A 8 11.86 -19.43 -4.25
N LYS A 9 12.88 -19.60 -3.41
CA LYS A 9 13.34 -18.51 -2.54
C LYS A 9 13.85 -17.40 -3.45
N GLU A 10 13.02 -16.39 -3.70
CA GLU A 10 13.46 -15.18 -4.40
C GLU A 10 14.58 -14.53 -3.59
N ALA A 11 15.67 -14.16 -4.28
CA ALA A 11 16.68 -13.32 -3.70
C ALA A 11 16.03 -12.01 -3.22
N THR A 12 16.36 -11.57 -2.01
CA THR A 12 15.83 -10.32 -1.45
C THR A 12 16.16 -9.17 -2.41
N GLN A 13 15.14 -8.67 -3.12
CA GLN A 13 15.29 -7.53 -4.01
C GLN A 13 15.52 -6.26 -3.19
N PRO A 14 16.30 -5.29 -3.71
CA PRO A 14 16.55 -4.04 -2.98
C PRO A 14 15.26 -3.24 -2.80
N ARG A 15 15.14 -2.54 -1.67
CA ARG A 15 13.97 -1.71 -1.34
C ARG A 15 13.66 -0.72 -2.45
N GLY A 16 12.38 -0.55 -2.77
CA GLY A 16 11.90 0.34 -3.83
C GLY A 16 11.99 -0.23 -5.24
N THR A 17 12.43 -1.48 -5.41
CA THR A 17 12.26 -2.18 -6.69
C THR A 17 10.80 -2.51 -6.94
N THR A 18 10.43 -2.66 -8.21
CA THR A 18 9.07 -3.02 -8.60
C THR A 18 9.13 -4.21 -9.54
N THR A 19 8.31 -5.21 -9.26
CA THR A 19 8.08 -6.35 -10.15
C THR A 19 6.60 -6.40 -10.52
N PHE A 20 6.30 -6.49 -11.81
CA PHE A 20 4.93 -6.64 -12.31
C PHE A 20 4.70 -8.05 -12.87
N ALA A 21 3.48 -8.54 -12.73
CA ALA A 21 2.96 -9.74 -13.36
C ALA A 21 1.54 -9.48 -13.86
N TYR A 22 1.09 -10.25 -14.86
CA TYR A 22 -0.21 -10.03 -15.50
C TYR A 22 -0.95 -11.34 -15.64
N TYR A 23 -2.26 -11.27 -15.42
CA TYR A 23 -3.17 -12.37 -15.71
C TYR A 23 -4.44 -11.79 -16.33
N ASP A 24 -4.67 -12.08 -17.61
CA ASP A 24 -5.78 -11.52 -18.39
C ASP A 24 -5.80 -9.98 -18.35
N ASN A 25 -6.86 -9.37 -17.80
CA ASN A 25 -7.01 -7.93 -17.63
C ASN A 25 -6.59 -7.42 -16.25
N VAL A 26 -5.84 -8.23 -15.50
CA VAL A 26 -5.41 -7.94 -14.13
C VAL A 26 -3.89 -7.77 -14.07
N THR A 27 -3.45 -6.65 -13.51
CA THR A 27 -2.05 -6.38 -13.17
C THR A 27 -1.82 -6.68 -11.70
N VAL A 28 -0.77 -7.45 -11.41
CA VAL A 28 -0.28 -7.76 -10.07
C VAL A 28 1.08 -7.10 -9.91
N VAL A 29 1.26 -6.38 -8.81
CA VAL A 29 2.53 -5.73 -8.49
C VAL A 29 3.08 -6.25 -7.18
N ARG A 30 4.41 -6.40 -7.14
CA ARG A 30 5.20 -6.57 -5.92
C ARG A 30 6.13 -5.37 -5.77
N TRP A 31 6.11 -4.78 -4.58
CA TRP A 31 6.97 -3.67 -4.20
C TRP A 31 7.59 -3.91 -2.82
N PRO A 32 8.89 -4.19 -2.73
CA PRO A 32 9.58 -4.37 -1.46
C PRO A 32 9.81 -3.02 -0.79
N ASP A 33 9.11 -2.76 0.32
CA ASP A 33 9.39 -1.65 1.23
C ASP A 33 10.16 -2.16 2.46
N SER A 34 9.66 -1.93 3.68
CA SER A 34 10.15 -2.59 4.89
C SER A 34 9.78 -4.08 4.91
N LYS A 35 8.70 -4.43 4.21
CA LYS A 35 8.23 -5.78 3.87
C LYS A 35 7.70 -5.77 2.43
N ASP A 36 7.53 -6.94 1.84
CA ASP A 36 6.90 -7.04 0.53
C ASP A 36 5.45 -6.56 0.57
N VAL A 37 5.12 -5.61 -0.31
CA VAL A 37 3.75 -5.15 -0.56
C VAL A 37 3.30 -5.73 -1.89
N TYR A 38 2.13 -6.34 -1.89
CA TYR A 38 1.48 -6.83 -3.11
C TYR A 38 0.19 -6.04 -3.34
N ALA A 39 -0.03 -5.61 -4.57
CA ALA A 39 -1.29 -5.00 -4.98
C ALA A 39 -1.76 -5.60 -6.30
N ILE A 40 -3.07 -5.59 -6.50
CA ILE A 40 -3.73 -6.11 -7.69
C ILE A 40 -4.65 -5.01 -8.20
N SER A 41 -4.59 -4.71 -9.50
CA SER A 41 -5.44 -3.71 -10.13
C SER A 41 -5.86 -4.13 -11.52
N THR A 42 -7.06 -3.72 -11.92
CA THR A 42 -7.60 -3.83 -13.27
C THR A 42 -7.64 -2.48 -13.99
N ALA A 43 -7.28 -1.39 -13.30
CA ALA A 43 -7.48 -0.02 -13.78
C ALA A 43 -6.18 0.78 -13.90
N ASP A 44 -5.17 0.42 -13.11
CA ASP A 44 -3.91 1.17 -13.05
C ASP A 44 -2.90 0.69 -14.10
N SER A 45 -2.08 1.63 -14.58
CA SER A 45 -0.95 1.37 -15.48
C SER A 45 0.30 0.93 -14.71
N GLU A 46 1.35 0.54 -15.44
CA GLU A 46 2.67 0.18 -14.91
C GLU A 46 3.52 1.39 -14.48
N GLU A 47 2.88 2.55 -14.33
CA GLU A 47 3.57 3.79 -14.02
C GLU A 47 4.16 3.77 -12.62
N LEU A 48 5.33 4.41 -12.50
CA LEU A 48 6.02 4.61 -11.25
C LEU A 48 5.92 6.08 -10.86
N THR A 49 5.72 6.30 -9.57
CA THR A 49 5.76 7.60 -8.92
C THR A 49 6.85 7.61 -7.85
N THR A 50 7.08 8.78 -7.26
CA THR A 50 8.02 8.95 -6.14
C THR A 50 7.23 9.19 -4.86
N VAL A 51 7.49 8.37 -3.86
CA VAL A 51 6.90 8.50 -2.52
C VAL A 51 8.00 8.68 -1.48
N LYS A 52 7.67 9.34 -0.37
CA LYS A 52 8.56 9.45 0.78
C LYS A 52 8.28 8.30 1.74
N CYS A 53 9.21 7.34 1.85
CA CYS A 53 9.10 6.31 2.88
C CYS A 53 10.06 6.58 4.02
N GLN A 54 9.67 6.14 5.22
CA GLN A 54 10.55 6.11 6.37
C GLN A 54 11.54 4.96 6.22
N VAL A 55 12.82 5.29 6.18
CA VAL A 55 13.94 4.35 6.18
C VAL A 55 14.80 4.67 7.39
N ASP A 56 14.76 3.78 8.38
CA ASP A 56 15.36 3.99 9.69
C ASP A 56 14.87 5.29 10.33
N SER A 57 15.77 6.22 10.63
CA SER A 57 15.46 7.52 11.24
C SER A 57 15.20 8.64 10.22
N SER A 58 15.17 8.36 8.92
CA SER A 58 15.08 9.38 7.86
C SER A 58 13.97 9.08 6.85
N LYS A 59 13.39 10.11 6.24
CA LYS A 59 12.50 9.95 5.09
C LYS A 59 13.33 10.00 3.80
N LYS A 60 13.17 9.00 2.93
CA LYS A 60 13.85 8.91 1.64
C LYS A 60 12.83 8.83 0.52
N ASP A 61 13.16 9.48 -0.59
CA ASP A 61 12.40 9.38 -1.82
C ASP A 61 12.67 8.01 -2.45
N MET A 62 11.61 7.27 -2.74
CA MET A 62 11.68 5.95 -3.37
C MET A 62 10.68 5.83 -4.51
N SER A 63 11.10 5.10 -5.53
CA SER A 63 10.21 4.72 -6.63
C SER A 63 9.14 3.76 -6.11
N CYS A 64 7.89 4.03 -6.45
CA CYS A 64 6.73 3.28 -6.00
C CYS A 64 5.70 3.18 -7.14
N PRO A 65 5.08 2.02 -7.35
CA PRO A 65 3.99 1.86 -8.32
C PRO A 65 2.83 2.83 -8.05
N VAL A 66 2.29 3.43 -9.11
CA VAL A 66 1.12 4.32 -9.03
C VAL A 66 -0.08 3.62 -8.39
N VAL A 67 -0.30 2.34 -8.67
CA VAL A 67 -1.35 1.53 -8.02
C VAL A 67 -1.27 1.56 -6.48
N ILE A 68 -0.05 1.50 -5.90
CA ILE A 68 0.13 1.53 -4.44
C ILE A 68 -0.14 2.95 -3.92
N SER A 69 0.34 3.98 -4.63
CA SER A 69 0.07 5.38 -4.26
C SER A 69 -1.43 5.72 -4.32
N ASN A 70 -2.11 5.28 -5.37
CA ASN A 70 -3.55 5.47 -5.56
C ASN A 70 -4.34 4.76 -4.47
N TYR A 71 -3.97 3.51 -4.16
CA TYR A 71 -4.58 2.76 -3.07
C TYR A 71 -4.41 3.49 -1.73
N ASN A 72 -3.22 3.95 -1.38
CA ASN A 72 -2.99 4.68 -0.14
C ASN A 72 -3.76 6.02 -0.06
N THR A 73 -4.00 6.67 -1.20
CA THR A 73 -4.75 7.94 -1.25
C THR A 73 -6.26 7.74 -1.13
N SER A 74 -6.76 6.59 -1.59
CA SER A 74 -8.20 6.26 -1.60
C SER A 74 -8.64 5.35 -0.47
N MET A 75 -7.70 4.67 0.19
CA MET A 75 -7.93 3.90 1.42
C MET A 75 -8.32 4.83 2.57
N GLY A 76 -9.05 4.28 3.55
CA GLY A 76 -9.28 4.94 4.84
C GLY A 76 -10.65 5.60 4.92
N GLY A 77 -11.43 5.64 3.85
CA GLY A 77 -12.81 6.14 3.89
C GLY A 77 -13.69 5.39 4.91
N VAL A 78 -13.48 4.07 5.07
CA VAL A 78 -14.17 3.26 6.08
C VAL A 78 -13.66 3.60 7.48
N ASP A 79 -12.34 3.58 7.70
CA ASP A 79 -11.74 3.88 9.01
C ASP A 79 -12.10 5.29 9.49
N MET A 80 -12.13 6.28 8.58
CA MET A 80 -12.55 7.65 8.88
C MET A 80 -14.03 7.72 9.25
N ALA A 81 -14.90 6.97 8.58
CA ALA A 81 -16.32 6.91 8.90
C ALA A 81 -16.55 6.24 10.27
N ASP A 82 -15.83 5.16 10.56
CA ASP A 82 -15.88 4.47 11.84
C ASP A 82 -15.34 5.35 12.96
N GLN A 83 -14.20 6.02 12.75
CA GLN A 83 -13.63 6.98 13.69
C GLN A 83 -14.62 8.12 13.98
N SER A 84 -15.26 8.67 12.95
CA SER A 84 -16.28 9.72 13.11
C SER A 84 -17.49 9.23 13.90
N THR A 85 -17.92 7.99 13.66
CA THR A 85 -19.04 7.36 14.38
C THR A 85 -18.70 7.19 15.86
N ILE A 86 -17.49 6.67 16.15
CA ILE A 86 -16.99 6.51 17.51
C ILE A 86 -16.86 7.88 18.19
N GLU A 87 -16.34 8.89 17.50
CA GLU A 87 -16.18 10.24 18.03
C GLU A 87 -17.53 10.84 18.44
N VAL A 88 -18.56 10.74 17.59
CA VAL A 88 -19.91 11.22 17.92
C VAL A 88 -20.48 10.50 19.14
N GLN A 89 -20.26 9.19 19.26
CA GLN A 89 -20.74 8.41 20.38
C GLN A 89 -20.03 8.78 21.70
N LEU A 90 -18.71 8.98 21.65
CA LEU A 90 -17.91 9.42 22.81
C LEU A 90 -18.30 10.83 23.26
N ARG A 91 -18.53 11.75 22.32
CA ARG A 91 -19.05 13.10 22.61
C ARG A 91 -20.41 13.05 23.31
N ASN A 92 -21.32 12.17 22.86
CA ASN A 92 -22.63 12.00 23.49
C ASN A 92 -22.54 11.44 24.92
N LEU A 93 -21.42 10.83 25.29
CA LEU A 93 -21.15 10.27 26.61
C LEU A 93 -20.22 11.14 27.47
N ASN A 94 -19.81 12.34 27.00
CA ASN A 94 -18.81 13.20 27.64
C ASN A 94 -17.49 12.48 27.98
N LEU A 95 -17.10 11.50 27.17
CA LEU A 95 -15.83 10.80 27.31
C LEU A 95 -14.82 11.41 26.35
N GLU A 96 -13.77 12.05 26.88
CA GLU A 96 -12.66 12.53 26.06
C GLU A 96 -11.66 11.41 25.82
N PHE A 97 -11.22 11.27 24.57
CA PHE A 97 -10.16 10.34 24.18
C PHE A 97 -8.84 11.11 24.14
N SER A 98 -7.96 10.88 25.12
CA SER A 98 -6.58 11.37 25.05
C SER A 98 -5.76 10.36 24.25
N PHE A 99 -5.28 10.77 23.09
CA PHE A 99 -4.20 10.06 22.40
C PHE A 99 -2.87 10.62 22.92
N ASP A 100 -2.11 9.80 23.65
CA ASP A 100 -0.67 10.01 23.85
C ASP A 100 0.11 9.77 22.54
#